data_AF-A0A661D7Q0-F1
#
_entry.id   AF-A0A661D7Q0-F1
#
_cell.length_a   1.000
_cell.length_b   1.000
_cell.length_c   1.000
_cell.angle_alpha   90.00
_cell.angle_beta   90.00
_cell.angle_gamma   90.00
#
_symmetry.space_group_name_H-M   'P 1'
#
loop_
_entity.id
_entity.type
_entity.pdbx_description
1 polymer ?
#
loop_
_entity_poly.entity_id
_entity_poly.type
_entity_poly.pdbx_seq_one_letter_code
_entity_poly.pdbx_strand_id
1 'polypeptide(L)'
;MKEQAKTFSSKQKRHYLVGKEMGTSETQEIWTNLNRDCVNSDEFLAVVAEEFDAIKRKTDVDYYSGYRQGLIEVLEVVTGHCRSKCSQIGKVSGEISASIFCEISKTIGRTASFTRLMRDAPNIICGNAYVMSCELTFIQEARNMCPSYATGHNFDSYYRASLGGACSYNPNKPDE
;
A
#
# COMPACT_ATOMS: atom_id res chain seq x y z
N MET A 1 25.96 -4.44 -23.82
CA MET A 1 24.87 -4.99 -24.65
C MET A 1 23.96 -3.86 -25.04
N LYS A 2 23.89 -3.51 -26.33
CA LYS A 2 22.96 -2.47 -26.84
C LYS A 2 21.68 -3.18 -27.27
N GLU A 3 20.60 -2.92 -26.54
CA GLU A 3 19.27 -3.40 -26.84
C GLU A 3 18.81 -2.74 -28.15
N GLN A 4 18.64 -3.53 -29.20
CA GLN A 4 18.14 -3.04 -30.48
C GLN A 4 16.66 -2.67 -30.31
N ALA A 5 16.35 -1.39 -30.42
CA ALA A 5 14.98 -0.90 -30.50
C ALA A 5 14.32 -1.49 -31.76
N LYS A 6 13.55 -2.57 -31.59
CA LYS A 6 12.73 -3.17 -32.66
C LYS A 6 11.78 -2.09 -33.17
N THR A 7 11.97 -1.65 -34.40
CA THR A 7 11.09 -0.68 -35.04
C THR A 7 9.81 -1.41 -35.45
N PHE A 8 8.71 -1.14 -34.75
CA PHE A 8 7.41 -1.70 -35.08
C PHE A 8 6.95 -1.25 -36.47
N SER A 9 6.37 -2.16 -37.25
CA SER A 9 5.64 -1.76 -38.46
C SER A 9 4.37 -0.97 -38.09
N SER A 10 3.83 -0.21 -39.05
CA SER A 10 2.64 0.63 -38.84
C SER A 10 1.42 -0.17 -38.33
N LYS A 11 1.25 -1.41 -38.78
CA LYS A 11 0.18 -2.32 -38.34
C LYS A 11 0.36 -2.75 -36.87
N GLN A 12 1.58 -3.12 -36.50
CA GLN A 12 1.89 -3.56 -35.14
C GLN A 12 1.76 -2.42 -34.14
N LYS A 13 2.21 -1.22 -34.52
CA LYS A 13 2.00 0.00 -33.72
C LYS A 13 0.51 0.27 -33.49
N ARG A 14 -0.34 0.07 -34.49
CA ARG A 14 -1.79 0.23 -34.34
C ARG A 14 -2.38 -0.81 -33.39
N HIS A 15 -2.03 -2.09 -33.54
CA HIS A 15 -2.51 -3.15 -32.64
C HIS A 15 -2.10 -2.89 -31.19
N TYR A 16 -0.85 -2.47 -30.98
CA TYR A 16 -0.36 -2.05 -29.66
C TYR A 16 -1.17 -0.89 -29.07
N LEU A 17 -1.41 0.17 -29.84
CA LEU A 17 -2.16 1.33 -29.33
C LEU A 17 -3.60 0.98 -28.97
N VAL A 18 -4.27 0.18 -29.80
CA VAL A 18 -5.62 -0.31 -29.50
C VAL A 18 -5.61 -1.19 -28.25
N GLY A 19 -4.65 -2.11 -28.14
CA GLY A 19 -4.49 -2.92 -26.94
C GLY A 19 -4.30 -2.07 -25.70
N LYS A 20 -3.43 -1.05 -25.78
CA LYS A 20 -3.17 -0.12 -24.68
C LYS A 20 -4.41 0.62 -24.23
N GLU A 21 -5.16 1.21 -25.17
CA GLU A 21 -6.40 1.93 -24.87
C GLU A 21 -7.44 1.01 -24.20
N MET A 22 -7.61 -0.20 -24.72
CA MET A 22 -8.51 -1.20 -24.13
C MET A 22 -8.08 -1.60 -22.73
N GLY A 23 -6.79 -1.91 -22.53
CA GLY A 23 -6.24 -2.29 -21.22
C GLY A 23 -6.41 -1.17 -20.19
N THR A 24 -6.23 0.09 -20.57
CA THR A 24 -6.51 1.23 -19.70
C THR A 24 -8.01 1.34 -19.39
N SER A 25 -8.88 1.29 -20.40
CA SER A 25 -10.32 1.48 -20.23
C SER A 25 -10.94 0.40 -19.34
N GLU A 26 -10.69 -0.88 -19.63
CA GLU A 26 -11.27 -2.01 -18.89
C GLU A 26 -10.76 -2.05 -17.45
N THR A 27 -9.45 -1.87 -17.24
CA THR A 27 -8.87 -1.83 -15.88
C THR A 27 -9.46 -0.68 -15.07
N GLN A 28 -9.71 0.48 -15.70
CA GLN A 28 -10.29 1.63 -15.02
C GLN A 28 -11.79 1.49 -14.73
N GLU A 29 -12.51 0.75 -15.58
CA GLU A 29 -13.90 0.35 -15.34
C GLU A 29 -14.00 -0.59 -14.15
N ILE A 30 -13.17 -1.65 -14.09
CA ILE A 30 -13.11 -2.57 -12.94
C ILE A 30 -12.87 -1.79 -11.65
N TRP A 31 -11.89 -0.88 -11.64
CA TRP A 31 -11.60 -0.06 -10.47
C TRP A 31 -12.77 0.84 -10.07
N THR A 32 -13.48 1.40 -11.06
CA THR A 32 -14.66 2.24 -10.82
C THR A 32 -15.83 1.42 -10.27
N ASN A 33 -16.03 0.20 -10.76
CA ASN A 33 -17.07 -0.72 -10.28
C ASN A 33 -16.83 -1.18 -8.83
N LEU A 34 -15.57 -1.21 -8.39
CA LEU A 34 -15.18 -1.44 -7.00
C LEU A 34 -15.18 -0.15 -6.15
N ASN A 35 -15.92 0.87 -6.59
CA ASN A 35 -16.08 2.19 -5.94
C ASN A 35 -14.79 2.97 -5.73
N ARG A 36 -13.69 2.58 -6.38
CA ARG A 36 -12.36 3.17 -6.17
C ARG A 36 -11.91 3.16 -4.72
N ASP A 37 -12.37 2.17 -3.96
CA ASP A 37 -12.03 2.00 -2.55
C ASP A 37 -10.80 1.11 -2.43
N CYS A 38 -9.80 1.61 -1.69
CA CYS A 38 -8.59 0.87 -1.43
C CYS A 38 -8.85 -0.42 -0.69
N VAL A 39 -9.90 -0.50 0.15
CA VAL A 39 -10.31 -1.76 0.80
C VAL A 39 -10.51 -2.89 -0.23
N ASN A 40 -10.97 -2.57 -1.45
CA ASN A 40 -11.20 -3.53 -2.51
C ASN A 40 -9.98 -3.74 -3.42
N SER A 41 -8.78 -3.27 -3.04
CA SER A 41 -7.59 -3.36 -3.88
C SER A 41 -7.18 -4.79 -4.21
N ASP A 42 -7.41 -5.71 -3.27
CA ASP A 42 -7.02 -7.11 -3.43
C ASP A 42 -8.00 -7.82 -4.38
N GLU A 43 -9.30 -7.53 -4.27
CA GLU A 43 -10.32 -7.94 -5.23
C GLU A 43 -10.06 -7.35 -6.63
N PHE A 44 -9.71 -6.06 -6.70
CA PHE A 44 -9.32 -5.40 -7.95
C PHE A 44 -8.16 -6.12 -8.63
N LEU A 45 -7.09 -6.44 -7.89
CA LEU A 45 -5.94 -7.16 -8.44
C LEU A 45 -6.30 -8.57 -8.91
N ALA A 46 -7.20 -9.26 -8.18
CA ALA A 46 -7.66 -10.59 -8.57
C ALA A 46 -8.43 -10.57 -9.90
N VAL A 47 -9.40 -9.66 -10.05
CA VAL A 47 -10.19 -9.51 -11.28
C VAL A 47 -9.30 -9.12 -12.47
N VAL A 48 -8.39 -8.16 -12.26
CA VAL A 48 -7.45 -7.72 -13.30
C VAL A 48 -6.51 -8.85 -13.73
N ALA A 49 -6.06 -9.70 -12.79
CA ALA A 49 -5.21 -10.85 -13.13
C ALA A 49 -5.96 -11.90 -13.97
N GLU A 50 -7.23 -12.17 -13.67
CA GLU A 50 -8.07 -13.09 -14.44
C GLU A 50 -8.28 -12.59 -15.88
N GLU A 51 -8.66 -11.31 -16.05
CA GLU A 51 -8.84 -10.70 -17.37
C GLU A 51 -7.54 -10.68 -18.18
N PHE A 52 -6.42 -10.38 -17.53
CA PHE A 52 -5.12 -10.37 -18.18
C PHE A 52 -4.75 -11.74 -18.76
N ASP A 53 -5.00 -12.82 -18.02
CA ASP A 53 -4.76 -14.19 -18.48
C ASP A 53 -5.70 -14.60 -19.62
N ALA A 54 -6.94 -14.11 -19.62
CA ALA A 54 -7.89 -14.35 -20.70
C ALA A 54 -7.45 -13.68 -22.01
N ILE A 55 -7.01 -12.41 -21.95
CA ILE A 55 -6.55 -11.65 -23.12
C ILE A 55 -5.27 -12.26 -23.71
N LYS A 56 -4.31 -12.62 -22.86
CA LYS A 56 -3.03 -13.24 -23.28
C LYS A 56 -3.22 -14.46 -24.18
N ARG A 57 -4.29 -15.24 -24.00
CA ARG A 57 -4.57 -16.47 -24.77
C ARG A 57 -5.28 -16.22 -26.09
N LYS A 58 -5.93 -15.07 -26.25
CA LYS A 58 -6.89 -14.81 -27.34
C LYS A 58 -6.38 -13.85 -28.41
N THR A 59 -5.29 -13.12 -28.15
CA THR A 59 -4.85 -12.00 -29.00
C THR A 59 -3.44 -12.17 -29.53
N ASP A 60 -3.07 -11.39 -30.54
CA ASP A 60 -1.68 -11.32 -31.00
C ASP A 60 -0.78 -10.60 -29.97
N VAL A 61 0.53 -10.79 -30.14
CA VAL A 61 1.57 -10.31 -29.21
C VAL A 61 1.61 -8.79 -29.10
N ASP A 62 1.34 -8.07 -30.20
CA ASP A 62 1.45 -6.61 -30.22
C ASP A 62 0.27 -5.97 -29.51
N TYR A 63 -0.96 -6.48 -29.75
CA TYR A 63 -2.14 -6.11 -28.97
C TYR A 63 -1.96 -6.40 -27.49
N TYR A 64 -1.55 -7.62 -27.14
CA TYR A 64 -1.34 -8.05 -25.76
C TYR A 64 -0.29 -7.17 -25.03
N SER A 65 0.81 -6.83 -25.71
CA SER A 65 1.84 -5.94 -25.16
C SER A 65 1.29 -4.54 -24.86
N GLY A 66 0.44 -4.04 -25.75
CA GLY A 66 -0.32 -2.80 -25.53
C GLY A 66 -1.22 -2.89 -24.31
N TYR A 67 -2.07 -3.91 -24.28
CA TYR A 67 -3.01 -4.16 -23.19
C TYR A 67 -2.32 -4.23 -21.83
N ARG A 68 -1.21 -4.98 -21.74
CA ARG A 68 -0.36 -5.02 -20.55
C ARG A 68 0.11 -3.64 -20.11
N GLN A 69 0.56 -2.80 -21.06
CA GLN A 69 1.02 -1.46 -20.74
C GLN A 69 -0.11 -0.58 -20.19
N GLY A 70 -1.29 -0.62 -20.82
CA GLY A 70 -2.45 0.16 -20.37
C GLY A 70 -2.91 -0.23 -18.95
N LEU A 71 -2.89 -1.53 -18.66
CA LEU A 71 -3.15 -2.07 -17.32
C LEU A 71 -2.12 -1.59 -16.29
N ILE A 72 -0.82 -1.64 -16.61
CA ILE A 72 0.25 -1.17 -15.71
C ILE A 72 0.05 0.30 -15.35
N GLU A 73 -0.29 1.15 -16.31
CA GLU A 73 -0.53 2.58 -16.07
C GLU A 73 -1.67 2.83 -15.07
N VAL A 74 -2.75 2.04 -15.15
CA VAL A 74 -3.86 2.14 -14.18
C VAL A 74 -3.44 1.58 -12.82
N LEU A 75 -2.73 0.45 -12.78
CA LEU A 75 -2.21 -0.12 -11.53
C LEU A 75 -1.31 0.87 -10.78
N GLU A 76 -0.46 1.61 -11.47
CA GLU A 76 0.40 2.64 -10.86
C GLU A 76 -0.42 3.75 -10.20
N VAL A 77 -1.49 4.22 -10.87
CA VAL A 77 -2.41 5.23 -10.32
C VAL A 77 -3.14 4.70 -9.09
N VAL A 78 -3.72 3.49 -9.17
CA VAL A 78 -4.44 2.86 -8.04
C VAL A 78 -3.50 2.64 -6.85
N THR A 79 -2.32 2.09 -7.11
CA THR A 79 -1.29 1.84 -6.09
C THR A 79 -0.85 3.15 -5.45
N GLY A 80 -0.62 4.20 -6.23
CA GLY A 80 -0.24 5.52 -5.73
C GLY A 80 -1.33 6.15 -4.85
N HIS A 81 -2.58 6.13 -5.31
CA HIS A 81 -3.74 6.61 -4.55
C HIS A 81 -3.89 5.88 -3.22
N CYS A 82 -3.83 4.55 -3.24
CA CYS A 82 -3.98 3.76 -2.03
C CYS A 82 -2.82 3.94 -1.07
N ARG A 83 -1.57 3.88 -1.54
CA ARG A 83 -0.39 4.19 -0.70
C ARG A 83 -0.51 5.55 -0.01
N SER A 84 -1.00 6.58 -0.71
CA SER A 84 -1.22 7.90 -0.13
C SER A 84 -2.24 7.87 1.02
N LYS A 85 -3.40 7.23 0.82
CA LYS A 85 -4.41 7.05 1.88
C LYS A 85 -3.85 6.24 3.06
N CYS A 86 -3.18 5.13 2.80
CA CYS A 86 -2.59 4.28 3.85
C CYS A 86 -1.53 5.05 4.66
N SER A 87 -0.74 5.91 4.01
CA SER A 87 0.21 6.80 4.68
C SER A 87 -0.48 7.82 5.57
N GLN A 88 -1.64 8.38 5.16
CA GLN A 88 -2.41 9.28 6.02
C GLN A 88 -2.98 8.56 7.25
N ILE A 89 -3.50 7.35 7.07
CA ILE A 89 -3.97 6.52 8.18
C ILE A 89 -2.81 6.19 9.13
N GLY A 90 -1.65 5.81 8.58
CA GLY A 90 -0.43 5.57 9.35
C GLY A 90 -0.04 6.79 10.18
N LYS A 91 -0.03 7.97 9.57
CA LYS A 91 0.27 9.24 10.25
C LYS A 91 -0.66 9.45 11.46
N VAL A 92 -1.97 9.38 11.26
CA VAL A 92 -2.97 9.56 12.34
C VAL A 92 -2.79 8.51 13.43
N SER A 93 -2.55 7.25 13.05
CA SER A 93 -2.27 6.17 14.00
C SER A 93 -1.01 6.45 14.83
N GLY A 94 0.04 6.98 14.21
CA GLY A 94 1.28 7.41 14.88
C GLY A 94 1.04 8.54 15.89
N GLU A 95 0.26 9.56 15.51
CA GLU A 95 -0.12 10.68 16.40
C GLU A 95 -0.87 10.19 17.65
N ILE A 96 -1.93 9.39 17.44
CA ILE A 96 -2.74 8.82 18.52
C ILE A 96 -1.89 7.93 19.42
N SER A 97 -1.09 7.04 18.83
CA SER A 97 -0.24 6.11 19.56
C SER A 97 0.80 6.83 20.43
N ALA A 98 1.40 7.92 19.91
CA ALA A 98 2.36 8.74 20.65
C ALA A 98 1.71 9.45 21.83
N SER A 99 0.49 9.98 21.64
CA SER A 99 -0.27 10.62 22.71
C SER A 99 -0.54 9.64 23.85
N ILE A 100 -1.07 8.46 23.54
CA ILE A 100 -1.34 7.39 24.53
C ILE A 100 -0.06 6.98 25.26
N PHE A 101 1.02 6.72 24.52
CA PHE A 101 2.31 6.34 25.09
C PHE A 101 2.85 7.38 26.09
N CYS A 102 2.80 8.66 25.71
CA CYS A 102 3.31 9.74 26.53
C CYS A 102 2.47 9.96 27.79
N GLU A 103 1.14 9.95 27.68
CA GLU A 103 0.26 10.09 28.83
C GLU A 103 0.46 8.96 29.85
N ILE A 104 0.55 7.72 29.37
CA ILE A 104 0.79 6.58 30.24
C ILE A 104 2.18 6.66 30.88
N SER A 105 3.23 6.98 30.10
CA SER A 105 4.60 7.08 30.61
C SER A 105 4.76 8.15 31.69
N LYS A 106 4.15 9.33 31.49
CA LYS A 106 4.09 10.41 32.48
C LYS A 106 3.39 9.94 33.75
N THR A 107 2.24 9.28 33.60
CA THR A 107 1.42 8.78 34.72
C THR A 107 2.18 7.77 35.58
N ILE A 108 2.89 6.83 34.96
CA ILE A 108 3.65 5.80 35.68
C ILE A 108 5.07 6.24 36.09
N GLY A 109 5.49 7.44 35.68
CA GLY A 109 6.83 7.98 35.97
C GLY A 109 7.98 7.24 35.29
N ARG A 110 7.72 6.41 34.28
CA ARG A 110 8.72 5.62 33.55
C ARG A 110 8.26 5.34 32.12
N THR A 111 9.18 4.93 31.24
CA THR A 111 8.86 4.54 29.87
C THR A 111 7.86 3.39 29.85
N ALA A 112 6.68 3.62 29.27
CA ALA A 112 5.63 2.62 29.20
C ALA A 112 6.06 1.42 28.33
N SER A 113 5.61 0.23 28.73
CA SER A 113 5.88 -1.02 28.04
C SER A 113 4.56 -1.77 27.90
N PHE A 114 4.29 -2.28 26.70
CA PHE A 114 3.06 -2.99 26.40
C PHE A 114 3.40 -4.27 25.68
N THR A 115 2.64 -5.32 25.98
CA THR A 115 2.76 -6.59 25.31
C THR A 115 1.66 -6.66 24.25
N ARG A 116 1.99 -6.29 23.01
CA ARG A 116 1.12 -6.31 21.81
C ARG A 116 -0.06 -5.34 21.88
N LEU A 117 -0.02 -4.28 21.08
CA LEU A 117 -0.97 -3.16 21.22
C LEU A 117 -2.24 -3.30 20.40
N MET A 118 -2.24 -3.75 19.14
CA MET A 118 -3.48 -3.83 18.35
C MET A 118 -3.50 -4.89 17.25
N ARG A 119 -4.74 -5.25 16.88
CA ARG A 119 -5.20 -6.11 15.79
C ARG A 119 -5.33 -5.31 14.48
N ASP A 120 -5.23 -6.06 13.39
CA ASP A 120 -4.71 -5.65 12.09
C ASP A 120 -5.76 -5.06 11.12
N ALA A 121 -5.30 -4.33 10.10
CA ALA A 121 -6.12 -3.91 8.96
C ALA A 121 -5.71 -4.67 7.67
N PRO A 122 -6.65 -5.15 6.82
CA PRO A 122 -6.41 -6.23 5.85
C PRO A 122 -6.15 -5.77 4.40
N ASN A 123 -5.06 -5.07 4.09
CA ASN A 123 -4.79 -4.59 2.72
C ASN A 123 -3.32 -4.70 2.26
N ILE A 124 -3.02 -5.48 1.22
CA ILE A 124 -1.62 -5.70 0.80
C ILE A 124 -0.90 -4.43 0.31
N ILE A 125 -1.64 -3.46 -0.24
CA ILE A 125 -1.10 -2.19 -0.73
C ILE A 125 -0.72 -1.25 0.42
N CYS A 126 -1.45 -1.35 1.54
CA CYS A 126 -1.25 -0.44 2.66
C CYS A 126 -0.04 -0.73 3.53
N GLY A 127 0.38 -1.99 3.67
CA GLY A 127 1.24 -2.41 4.78
C GLY A 127 2.48 -1.54 5.00
N ASN A 128 3.36 -1.44 4.00
CA ASN A 128 4.60 -0.66 4.16
C ASN A 128 4.36 0.86 4.27
N ALA A 129 3.40 1.40 3.50
CA ALA A 129 3.09 2.83 3.53
C ALA A 129 2.50 3.26 4.89
N TYR A 130 1.62 2.44 5.45
CA TYR A 130 1.08 2.61 6.79
C TYR A 130 2.17 2.52 7.85
N VAL A 131 2.94 1.41 7.86
CA VAL A 131 4.00 1.14 8.86
C VAL A 131 4.99 2.31 8.90
N MET A 132 5.56 2.68 7.75
CA MET A 132 6.54 3.75 7.70
C MET A 132 5.97 5.08 8.22
N SER A 133 4.78 5.45 7.79
CA SER A 133 4.16 6.71 8.19
C SER A 133 3.83 6.72 9.68
N CYS A 134 3.29 5.62 10.21
CA CYS A 134 3.01 5.47 11.63
C CYS A 134 4.27 5.56 12.48
N GLU A 135 5.32 4.78 12.15
CA GLU A 135 6.54 4.76 12.95
C GLU A 135 7.24 6.13 12.96
N LEU A 136 7.37 6.77 11.79
CA LEU A 136 8.00 8.08 11.67
C LEU A 136 7.25 9.15 12.45
N THR A 137 5.93 9.20 12.30
CA THR A 137 5.09 10.17 13.02
C THR A 137 5.09 9.89 14.51
N PHE A 138 4.97 8.62 14.94
CA PHE A 138 5.06 8.26 16.35
C PHE A 138 6.36 8.76 16.98
N ILE A 139 7.51 8.47 16.36
CA ILE A 139 8.82 8.87 16.89
C ILE A 139 8.89 10.39 17.05
N GLN A 140 8.45 11.12 16.02
CA GLN A 140 8.48 12.57 16.02
C GLN A 140 7.59 13.14 17.13
N GLU A 141 6.34 12.71 17.20
CA GLU A 141 5.36 13.19 18.17
C GLU A 141 5.76 12.84 19.61
N ALA A 142 6.18 11.60 19.87
CA ALA A 142 6.56 11.17 21.21
C ALA A 142 7.80 11.94 21.72
N ARG A 143 8.78 12.20 20.85
CA ARG A 143 9.96 13.01 21.22
C ARG A 143 9.61 14.47 21.53
N ASN A 144 8.58 15.01 20.89
CA ASN A 144 8.09 16.35 21.17
C ASN A 144 7.27 16.41 22.47
N MET A 145 6.37 15.44 22.67
CA MET A 145 5.43 15.42 23.80
C MET A 145 6.02 14.91 25.13
N CYS A 146 6.98 13.98 25.06
CA CYS A 146 7.55 13.33 26.23
C CYS A 146 9.01 12.86 26.04
N PRO A 147 9.96 13.78 25.78
CA PRO A 147 11.34 13.44 25.42
C PRO A 147 12.06 12.55 26.45
N SER A 148 11.76 12.70 27.74
CA SER A 148 12.33 11.88 28.82
C SER A 148 11.96 10.39 28.74
N TYR A 149 10.83 10.08 28.11
CA TYR A 149 10.31 8.70 27.97
C TYR A 149 10.48 8.16 26.55
N ALA A 150 10.74 9.03 25.56
CA ALA A 150 10.86 8.69 24.14
C ALA A 150 12.25 8.11 23.76
N THR A 151 12.79 7.23 24.61
CA THR A 151 14.11 6.61 24.42
C THR A 151 14.15 5.18 24.99
N GLY A 152 15.12 4.39 24.52
CA GLY A 152 15.41 3.05 25.05
C GLY A 152 14.52 1.94 24.48
N HIS A 153 14.77 0.72 24.94
CA HIS A 153 14.16 -0.48 24.37
C HIS A 153 12.63 -0.51 24.47
N ASN A 154 12.06 -0.06 25.60
CA ASN A 154 10.60 -0.02 25.79
C ASN A 154 9.92 0.98 24.84
N PHE A 155 10.59 2.07 24.51
CA PHE A 155 10.12 3.01 23.50
C PHE A 155 10.15 2.38 22.11
N ASP A 156 11.28 1.77 21.73
CA ASP A 156 11.43 1.10 20.44
C ASP A 156 10.43 -0.04 20.24
N SER A 157 10.21 -0.87 21.26
CA SER A 157 9.25 -1.98 21.18
C SER A 157 7.79 -1.52 21.17
N TYR A 158 7.50 -0.33 21.70
CA TYR A 158 6.13 0.20 21.71
C TYR A 158 5.59 0.40 20.30
N TYR A 159 6.34 1.06 19.41
CA TYR A 159 5.82 1.46 18.11
C TYR A 159 6.22 0.51 16.98
N ARG A 160 7.42 -0.07 17.02
CA ARG A 160 7.98 -0.78 15.86
C ARG A 160 7.10 -1.94 15.39
N ALA A 161 6.73 -1.89 14.12
CA ALA A 161 5.95 -2.93 13.46
C ALA A 161 6.67 -4.28 13.49
N SER A 162 7.99 -4.28 13.29
CA SER A 162 8.82 -5.50 13.31
C SER A 162 8.88 -6.19 14.69
N LEU A 163 8.46 -5.49 15.76
CA LEU A 163 8.38 -6.00 17.13
C LEU A 163 6.94 -6.27 17.56
N GLY A 164 5.95 -6.13 16.67
CA GLY A 164 4.53 -6.25 17.01
C GLY A 164 4.02 -5.07 17.85
N GLY A 165 4.65 -3.90 17.71
CA GLY A 165 4.24 -2.66 18.36
C GLY A 165 2.97 -2.04 17.76
N ALA A 166 2.63 -0.83 18.20
CA ALA A 166 1.44 -0.08 17.80
C ALA A 166 1.33 0.17 16.30
N CYS A 167 2.45 0.28 15.58
CA CYS A 167 2.45 0.47 14.13
C CYS A 167 2.50 -0.84 13.33
N SER A 168 2.35 -2.00 13.98
CA SER A 168 2.32 -3.28 13.28
C SER A 168 1.14 -3.40 12.30
N TYR A 169 1.37 -4.20 11.26
CA TYR A 169 0.43 -4.42 10.17
C TYR A 169 0.53 -5.87 9.69
N ASN A 170 -0.50 -6.69 9.86
CA ASN A 170 -0.54 -8.05 9.33
C ASN A 170 -1.74 -8.25 8.37
N PRO A 171 -1.48 -8.45 7.06
CA PRO A 171 -2.54 -8.61 6.07
C PRO A 171 -3.28 -9.96 6.12
N ASN A 172 -2.83 -10.93 6.93
CA ASN A 172 -3.33 -12.31 6.91
C ASN A 172 -4.25 -12.70 8.08
N LYS A 173 -4.70 -11.74 8.89
CA LYS A 173 -5.66 -12.02 9.98
C LYS A 173 -7.01 -11.38 9.68
N PRO A 174 -8.05 -12.16 9.33
CA PRO A 174 -9.40 -11.64 9.32
C PRO A 174 -9.81 -11.28 10.75
N ASP A 175 -10.64 -10.24 10.88
CA ASP A 175 -11.24 -9.82 12.14
C ASP A 175 -11.97 -11.01 12.81
N GLU A 176 -11.38 -11.55 13.88
CA GLU A 176 -12.01 -12.53 14.79
C GLU A 176 -12.89 -11.85 15.84
#